data_AF-A0A800A853-F1
#
_entry.id   AF-A0A800A853-F1
#
_cell.length_a   1.000
_cell.length_b   1.000
_cell.length_c   1.000
_cell.angle_alpha   90.00
_cell.angle_beta   90.00
_cell.angle_gamma   90.00
#
_symmetry.space_group_name_H-M   'P 1'
#
loop_
_entity.id
_entity.type
_entity.pdbx_description
1 polymer ?
#
loop_
_entity_poly.entity_id
_entity_poly.type
_entity_poly.pdbx_seq_one_letter_code
_entity_poly.pdbx_strand_id
1 'polypeptide(L)'
;MKILLLSTYELGRQPIHLASPLAALAAAGHQAKGVDLAVEELDQALVAWADAAAISVPMHTATRLAIGLVEDLKRLRPDLPVALYGLYAGVAEDSGADALFAGEYEPALMAWVHTLASGGATPTVVTFTGRSQFAVPRRDGLAALDQYARLEHGGETRLAAAVEASHGCRHRCRHCPIPPLYDGRMRIVPKNVVLADIDQLVA
;
A
#
# COMPACT_ATOMS: atom_id res chain seq x y z
N MET A 1 -10.27 -4.26 -14.61
CA MET A 1 -9.34 -5.25 -14.01
C MET A 1 -9.70 -5.49 -12.57
N LYS A 2 -9.39 -6.69 -12.09
CA LYS A 2 -9.54 -7.16 -10.71
C LYS A 2 -8.17 -7.12 -10.05
N ILE A 3 -7.99 -6.26 -9.06
CA ILE A 3 -6.70 -6.00 -8.43
C ILE A 3 -6.77 -6.44 -6.97
N LEU A 4 -5.83 -7.27 -6.56
CA LEU A 4 -5.65 -7.67 -5.17
C LEU A 4 -4.54 -6.81 -4.54
N LEU A 5 -4.89 -6.05 -3.51
CA LEU A 5 -3.95 -5.28 -2.71
C LEU A 5 -3.67 -6.03 -1.43
N LEU A 6 -2.39 -6.19 -1.09
CA LEU A 6 -1.93 -6.99 0.03
C LEU A 6 -1.04 -6.15 0.93
N SER A 7 -1.23 -6.26 2.24
CA SER A 7 -0.28 -5.74 3.22
C SER A 7 0.13 -6.88 4.15
N THR A 8 1.41 -6.96 4.46
CA THR A 8 1.91 -7.98 5.41
C THR A 8 2.04 -7.42 6.82
N TYR A 9 2.28 -6.10 6.95
CA TYR A 9 2.49 -5.45 8.24
C TYR A 9 2.57 -3.92 8.15
N GLU A 10 1.73 -3.22 8.92
CA GLU A 10 1.77 -1.74 9.06
C GLU A 10 1.78 -1.28 10.52
N LEU A 11 2.71 -1.81 11.31
CA LEU A 11 2.90 -1.44 12.73
C LEU A 11 1.64 -1.69 13.60
N GLY A 12 0.86 -2.71 13.24
CA GLY A 12 -0.37 -3.06 13.94
C GLY A 12 -1.50 -2.05 13.74
N ARG A 13 -1.45 -1.22 12.69
CA ARG A 13 -2.51 -0.24 12.34
C ARG A 13 -3.25 -0.74 11.11
N GLN A 14 -4.54 -0.38 11.01
CA GLN A 14 -5.30 -0.61 9.79
C GLN A 14 -4.60 0.12 8.61
N PRO A 15 -4.27 -0.61 7.52
CA PRO A 15 -3.26 -0.18 6.57
C PRO A 15 -3.75 0.93 5.65
N ILE A 16 -3.19 2.14 5.83
CA ILE A 16 -3.44 3.28 4.94
C ILE A 16 -2.95 2.99 3.53
N HIS A 17 -1.89 2.19 3.40
CA HIS A 17 -1.34 1.83 2.10
C HIS A 17 -2.17 0.75 1.38
N LEU A 18 -3.20 0.15 2.01
CA LEU A 18 -4.29 -0.51 1.28
C LEU A 18 -5.40 0.49 0.95
N ALA A 19 -5.81 1.29 1.94
CA ALA A 19 -6.95 2.20 1.83
C ALA A 19 -6.79 3.26 0.71
N SER A 20 -5.60 3.85 0.55
CA SER A 20 -5.35 4.87 -0.48
C SER A 20 -5.42 4.28 -1.90
N PRO A 21 -4.67 3.21 -2.25
CA PRO A 21 -4.82 2.54 -3.55
C PRO A 21 -6.21 1.98 -3.83
N LEU A 22 -6.92 1.47 -2.82
CA LEU A 22 -8.31 1.02 -2.98
C LEU A 22 -9.21 2.14 -3.49
N ALA A 23 -9.07 3.35 -2.95
CA ALA A 23 -9.81 4.52 -3.41
C ALA A 23 -9.45 4.90 -4.86
N ALA A 24 -8.15 4.94 -5.18
CA ALA A 24 -7.67 5.29 -6.52
C ALA A 24 -8.15 4.30 -7.59
N LEU A 25 -8.05 3.00 -7.31
CA LEU A 25 -8.50 1.94 -8.22
C LEU A 25 -10.01 1.98 -8.44
N ALA A 26 -10.79 2.19 -7.37
CA ALA A 26 -12.24 2.30 -7.46
C ALA A 26 -12.67 3.52 -8.29
N ALA A 27 -12.03 4.68 -8.08
CA ALA A 27 -12.28 5.88 -8.86
C ALA A 27 -11.98 5.72 -10.36
N ALA A 28 -11.01 4.86 -10.70
CA ALA A 28 -10.67 4.48 -12.07
C ALA A 28 -11.54 3.33 -12.63
N GLY A 29 -12.54 2.85 -11.90
CA GLY A 29 -13.47 1.80 -12.35
C GLY A 29 -12.90 0.37 -12.28
N HIS A 30 -11.79 0.17 -11.59
CA HIS A 30 -11.25 -1.16 -11.32
C HIS A 30 -11.94 -1.80 -10.12
N GLN A 31 -12.07 -3.13 -10.12
CA GLN A 31 -12.49 -3.88 -8.96
C GLN A 31 -11.27 -4.16 -8.10
N ALA A 32 -11.22 -3.64 -6.88
CA ALA A 32 -10.08 -3.83 -5.99
C ALA A 32 -10.54 -4.41 -4.65
N LYS A 33 -9.73 -5.31 -4.09
CA LYS A 33 -9.91 -5.89 -2.76
C LYS A 33 -8.60 -5.76 -1.98
N GLY A 34 -8.67 -5.34 -0.73
CA GLY A 34 -7.53 -5.28 0.19
C GLY A 34 -7.58 -6.47 1.13
N VAL A 35 -6.42 -7.06 1.43
CA VAL A 35 -6.26 -8.05 2.49
C VAL A 35 -5.05 -7.68 3.33
N ASP A 36 -5.25 -7.54 4.63
CA ASP A 36 -4.17 -7.32 5.59
C ASP A 36 -3.79 -8.62 6.27
N LEU A 37 -2.69 -9.21 5.80
CA LEU A 37 -2.19 -10.49 6.29
C LEU A 37 -1.64 -10.44 7.72
N ALA A 38 -1.58 -9.26 8.34
CA ALA A 38 -1.29 -9.16 9.76
C ALA A 38 -2.47 -9.62 10.63
N VAL A 39 -3.70 -9.56 10.13
CA VAL A 39 -4.93 -9.88 10.88
C VAL A 39 -5.91 -10.78 10.11
N GLU A 40 -5.71 -10.98 8.81
CA GLU A 40 -6.55 -11.79 7.94
C GLU A 40 -5.77 -12.95 7.30
N GLU A 41 -6.47 -14.00 6.89
CA GLU A 41 -5.90 -15.09 6.08
C GLU A 41 -6.10 -14.83 4.57
N LEU A 42 -5.11 -15.21 3.75
CA LEU A 42 -5.22 -15.10 2.29
C LEU A 42 -6.03 -16.26 1.71
N ASP A 43 -7.28 -16.00 1.34
CA ASP A 43 -8.09 -16.95 0.57
C ASP A 43 -7.53 -17.12 -0.86
N GLN A 44 -7.22 -18.36 -1.24
CA GLN A 44 -6.74 -18.70 -2.58
C GLN A 44 -7.73 -18.30 -3.69
N ALA A 45 -9.04 -18.24 -3.38
CA ALA A 45 -10.05 -17.77 -4.32
C ALA A 45 -9.85 -16.29 -4.71
N LEU A 46 -9.27 -15.47 -3.81
CA LEU A 46 -8.91 -14.08 -4.13
C LEU A 46 -7.73 -14.02 -5.10
N VAL A 47 -6.73 -14.88 -4.93
CA VAL A 47 -5.60 -14.98 -5.85
C VAL A 47 -6.06 -15.47 -7.22
N ALA A 48 -6.96 -16.45 -7.26
CA ALA A 48 -7.56 -16.93 -8.50
C ALA A 48 -8.41 -15.86 -9.19
N TRP A 49 -9.12 -15.04 -8.42
CA TRP A 49 -9.96 -13.94 -8.93
C TRP A 49 -9.15 -12.78 -9.52
N ALA A 50 -7.94 -12.54 -9.02
CA ALA A 50 -7.14 -11.38 -9.39
C ALA A 50 -6.51 -11.49 -10.80
N ASP A 51 -6.55 -10.36 -11.52
CA ASP A 51 -5.81 -10.14 -12.77
C ASP A 51 -4.37 -9.66 -12.47
N ALA A 52 -4.16 -9.02 -11.32
CA ALA A 52 -2.86 -8.58 -10.81
C ALA A 52 -2.90 -8.41 -9.28
N ALA A 53 -1.74 -8.53 -8.63
CA ALA A 53 -1.57 -8.29 -7.20
C ALA A 53 -0.52 -7.20 -6.93
N ALA A 54 -0.74 -6.36 -5.92
CA ALA A 54 0.26 -5.39 -5.47
C ALA A 54 0.39 -5.43 -3.94
N ILE A 55 1.63 -5.45 -3.46
CA ILE A 55 1.96 -5.63 -2.04
C ILE A 55 2.59 -4.36 -1.47
N SER A 56 2.01 -3.85 -0.39
CA SER A 56 2.49 -2.72 0.38
C SER A 56 3.79 -3.07 1.13
N VAL A 57 4.85 -2.29 0.91
CA VAL A 57 6.16 -2.40 1.56
C VAL A 57 6.61 -1.06 2.16
N PRO A 58 5.91 -0.56 3.21
CA PRO A 58 6.19 0.75 3.80
C PRO A 58 7.42 0.76 4.71
N MET A 59 7.91 -0.43 5.09
CA MET A 59 9.09 -0.60 5.94
C MET A 59 9.89 -1.85 5.57
N HIS A 60 11.11 -1.95 6.08
CA HIS A 60 11.99 -3.10 5.84
C HIS A 60 11.36 -4.43 6.26
N THR A 61 10.72 -4.49 7.44
CA THR A 61 10.04 -5.71 7.91
C THR A 61 8.96 -6.19 6.94
N ALA A 62 8.08 -5.28 6.49
CA ALA A 62 7.07 -5.60 5.49
C ALA A 62 7.70 -6.07 4.17
N THR A 63 8.81 -5.46 3.76
CA THR A 63 9.55 -5.88 2.56
C THR A 63 10.05 -7.32 2.68
N ARG A 64 10.62 -7.70 3.83
CA ARG A 64 11.11 -9.06 4.08
C ARG A 64 9.99 -10.10 4.04
N LEU A 65 8.81 -9.76 4.56
CA LEU A 65 7.63 -10.63 4.51
C LEU A 65 7.07 -10.71 3.08
N ALA A 66 7.03 -9.58 2.37
CA ALA A 66 6.53 -9.51 1.00
C ALA A 66 7.33 -10.38 0.03
N ILE A 67 8.65 -10.54 0.21
CA ILE A 67 9.46 -11.43 -0.65
C ILE A 67 8.94 -12.87 -0.61
N GLY A 68 8.69 -13.42 0.59
CA GLY A 68 8.10 -14.76 0.71
C GLY A 68 6.69 -14.84 0.12
N LEU A 69 5.89 -13.80 0.31
CA LEU A 69 4.55 -13.72 -0.29
C LEU A 69 4.58 -13.68 -1.82
N VAL A 70 5.54 -12.97 -2.43
CA VAL A 70 5.74 -12.97 -3.89
C VAL A 70 6.04 -14.38 -4.38
N GLU A 71 6.95 -15.11 -3.71
CA GLU A 71 7.27 -16.50 -4.05
C GLU A 71 6.03 -17.41 -3.97
N ASP A 72 5.21 -17.26 -2.94
CA ASP A 72 3.99 -18.05 -2.75
C ASP A 72 2.94 -17.73 -3.82
N LEU A 73 2.74 -16.45 -4.15
CA LEU A 73 1.83 -16.03 -5.22
C LEU A 73 2.29 -16.57 -6.58
N LYS A 74 3.59 -16.47 -6.89
CA LYS A 74 4.16 -16.98 -8.15
C LYS A 74 4.12 -18.51 -8.23
N ARG A 75 4.22 -19.21 -7.11
CA ARG A 75 4.04 -20.68 -7.07
C ARG A 75 2.59 -21.08 -7.34
N LEU A 76 1.63 -20.31 -6.81
CA LEU A 76 0.21 -20.56 -7.01
C LEU A 76 -0.28 -20.16 -8.41
N ARG A 77 0.20 -19.02 -8.92
CA ARG A 77 -0.15 -18.43 -10.21
C ARG A 77 1.11 -17.81 -10.86
N PRO A 78 1.90 -18.60 -11.62
CA PRO A 78 3.15 -18.11 -12.23
C PRO A 78 2.98 -16.92 -13.18
N ASP A 79 1.79 -16.80 -13.78
CA ASP A 79 1.40 -15.78 -14.74
C ASP A 79 0.82 -14.51 -14.10
N LEU A 80 0.52 -14.52 -12.80
CA LEU A 80 -0.05 -13.37 -12.10
C LEU A 80 1.00 -12.25 -12.02
N PRO A 81 0.73 -11.05 -12.57
CA PRO A 81 1.57 -9.89 -12.36
C PRO A 81 1.54 -9.47 -10.88
N VAL A 82 2.71 -9.34 -10.27
CA VAL A 82 2.89 -8.95 -8.87
C VAL A 82 3.77 -7.72 -8.80
N ALA A 83 3.30 -6.68 -8.11
CA ALA A 83 4.07 -5.47 -7.85
C ALA A 83 4.36 -5.29 -6.35
N LEU A 84 5.48 -4.64 -6.02
CA LEU A 84 5.71 -4.08 -4.68
C LEU A 84 5.59 -2.55 -4.74
N TYR A 85 4.98 -1.94 -3.74
CA TYR A 85 4.87 -0.48 -3.65
C TYR A 85 5.08 0.05 -2.23
N GLY A 86 5.66 1.24 -2.13
CA GLY A 86 5.88 1.91 -0.85
C GLY A 86 7.33 2.39 -0.68
N LEU A 87 7.65 2.87 0.52
CA LEU A 87 8.94 3.49 0.84
C LEU A 87 10.14 2.59 0.53
N TYR A 88 9.99 1.28 0.71
CA TYR A 88 11.07 0.31 0.53
C TYR A 88 11.01 -0.45 -0.81
N ALA A 89 10.03 -0.18 -1.67
CA ALA A 89 9.90 -0.89 -2.94
C ALA A 89 11.14 -0.74 -3.83
N GLY A 90 11.74 0.45 -3.84
CA GLY A 90 12.93 0.75 -4.65
C GLY A 90 14.22 0.07 -4.21
N VAL A 91 14.21 -0.68 -3.09
CA VAL A 91 15.37 -1.46 -2.62
C VAL A 91 15.06 -2.97 -2.57
N ALA A 92 13.98 -3.39 -3.22
CA ALA A 92 13.50 -4.77 -3.25
C ALA A 92 13.71 -5.44 -4.64
N GLU A 93 14.82 -5.13 -5.32
CA GLU A 93 15.10 -5.61 -6.69
C GLU A 93 15.14 -7.15 -6.77
N ASP A 94 15.67 -7.82 -5.74
CA ASP A 94 15.76 -9.29 -5.67
C ASP A 94 14.48 -9.95 -5.12
N SER A 95 13.34 -9.26 -5.13
CA SER A 95 12.08 -9.77 -4.55
C SER A 95 11.33 -10.77 -5.43
N GLY A 96 11.66 -10.87 -6.72
CA GLY A 96 10.92 -11.66 -7.69
C GLY A 96 9.61 -11.04 -8.16
N ALA A 97 9.30 -9.80 -7.75
CA ALA A 97 8.16 -9.05 -8.25
C ALA A 97 8.42 -8.53 -9.68
N ASP A 98 7.35 -8.36 -10.46
CA ASP A 98 7.44 -7.90 -11.85
C ASP A 98 7.59 -6.38 -11.97
N ALA A 99 7.15 -5.63 -10.94
CA ALA A 99 7.23 -4.18 -10.89
C ALA A 99 7.44 -3.64 -9.47
N LEU A 100 8.21 -2.56 -9.35
CA LEU A 100 8.51 -1.88 -8.08
C LEU A 100 8.13 -0.40 -8.16
N PHE A 101 7.31 0.09 -7.22
CA PHE A 101 6.81 1.47 -7.20
C PHE A 101 7.20 2.20 -5.91
N ALA A 102 8.17 3.13 -6.01
CA ALA A 102 8.67 3.89 -4.87
C ALA A 102 8.25 5.37 -4.92
N GLY A 103 8.04 5.95 -3.74
CA GLY A 103 7.69 7.36 -3.56
C GLY A 103 6.19 7.58 -3.51
N GLU A 104 5.68 8.53 -4.30
CA GLU A 104 4.26 8.73 -4.55
C GLU A 104 3.79 7.63 -5.51
N TYR A 105 3.37 6.49 -4.97
CA TYR A 105 3.20 5.25 -5.72
C TYR A 105 1.87 5.15 -6.47
N GLU A 106 0.82 5.86 -6.05
CA GLU A 106 -0.52 5.71 -6.63
C GLU A 106 -0.56 5.98 -8.15
N PRO A 107 0.04 7.08 -8.68
CA PRO A 107 0.06 7.30 -10.13
C PRO A 107 0.78 6.19 -10.90
N ALA A 108 1.88 5.67 -10.35
CA ALA A 108 2.64 4.60 -10.98
C ALA A 108 1.85 3.28 -10.96
N LEU A 109 1.18 2.97 -9.86
CA LEU A 109 0.28 1.82 -9.75
C LEU A 109 -0.89 1.91 -10.74
N MET A 110 -1.48 3.09 -10.93
CA MET A 110 -2.55 3.28 -11.92
C MET A 110 -2.05 3.12 -13.35
N ALA A 111 -0.88 3.69 -13.67
CA ALA A 111 -0.26 3.54 -14.98
C ALA A 111 0.07 2.07 -15.28
N TRP A 112 0.52 1.32 -14.28
CA TRP A 112 0.75 -0.11 -14.40
C TRP A 112 -0.52 -0.88 -14.70
N VAL A 113 -1.59 -0.67 -13.93
CA VAL A 113 -2.88 -1.34 -14.17
C VAL A 113 -3.44 -0.99 -15.56
N HIS A 114 -3.31 0.26 -16.00
CA HIS A 114 -3.70 0.65 -17.36
C HIS A 114 -2.88 -0.08 -18.43
N THR A 115 -1.57 -0.20 -18.22
CA THR A 115 -0.65 -0.90 -19.14
C THR A 115 -1.03 -2.37 -19.26
N LEU A 116 -1.26 -3.05 -18.12
CA LEU A 116 -1.71 -4.44 -18.10
C LEU A 116 -3.06 -4.62 -18.82
N ALA A 117 -4.03 -3.72 -18.59
CA ALA A 117 -5.33 -3.76 -19.26
C ALA A 117 -5.21 -3.64 -20.79
N SER A 118 -4.18 -2.94 -21.28
CA SER A 118 -3.91 -2.74 -22.71
C SER A 118 -2.97 -3.79 -23.33
N GLY A 119 -2.46 -4.76 -22.54
CA GLY A 119 -1.50 -5.75 -23.00
C GLY A 119 -0.09 -5.19 -23.27
N GLY A 120 0.23 -4.02 -22.71
CA GLY A 120 1.52 -3.36 -22.90
C GLY A 120 2.64 -3.93 -22.01
N ALA A 121 3.89 -3.64 -22.38
CA ALA A 121 5.05 -3.92 -21.54
C ALA A 121 5.15 -2.90 -20.40
N THR A 122 5.37 -3.39 -19.18
CA THR A 122 5.46 -2.53 -17.98
C THR A 122 6.93 -2.27 -17.62
N PRO A 123 7.30 -1.04 -17.20
CA PRO A 123 8.61 -0.76 -16.60
C PRO A 123 8.79 -1.48 -15.25
N THR A 124 9.97 -2.09 -15.04
CA THR A 124 10.27 -2.91 -13.86
C THR A 124 10.42 -2.11 -12.56
N VAL A 125 10.92 -0.88 -12.62
CA VAL A 125 11.07 -0.01 -11.43
C VAL A 125 10.66 1.41 -11.80
N VAL A 126 9.74 1.99 -11.02
CA VAL A 126 9.32 3.38 -11.17
C VAL A 126 9.41 4.09 -9.83
N THR A 127 10.24 5.12 -9.78
CA THR A 127 10.33 6.03 -8.64
C THR A 127 9.71 7.37 -9.02
N PHE A 128 8.64 7.75 -8.32
CA PHE A 128 7.97 9.03 -8.55
C PHE A 128 7.92 9.84 -7.27
N THR A 129 8.40 11.08 -7.31
CA THR A 129 8.35 12.01 -6.15
C THR A 129 7.76 13.36 -6.53
N GLY A 130 6.99 13.38 -7.63
CA GLY A 130 6.27 14.56 -8.08
C GLY A 130 5.14 14.96 -7.13
N ARG A 131 4.15 15.67 -7.65
CA ARG A 131 2.93 15.98 -6.91
C ARG A 131 1.80 15.13 -7.46
N SER A 132 1.10 14.44 -6.57
CA SER A 132 -0.11 13.68 -6.86
C SER A 132 -1.30 14.38 -6.22
N GLN A 133 -2.49 14.11 -6.75
CA GLN A 133 -3.72 14.46 -6.04
C GLN A 133 -3.97 13.43 -4.94
N PHE A 134 -4.33 13.90 -3.76
CA PHE A 134 -4.70 13.04 -2.64
C PHE A 134 -6.21 12.82 -2.66
N ALA A 135 -6.61 11.55 -2.71
CA ALA A 135 -8.00 11.15 -2.54
C ALA A 135 -8.27 10.78 -1.08
N VAL A 136 -9.55 10.79 -0.69
CA VAL A 136 -9.97 10.22 0.59
C VAL A 136 -9.74 8.71 0.54
N PRO A 137 -8.95 8.13 1.48
CA PRO A 137 -8.73 6.69 1.53
C PRO A 137 -10.04 5.93 1.71
N ARG A 138 -10.11 4.73 1.16
CA ARG A 138 -11.27 3.85 1.23
C ARG A 138 -11.09 2.86 2.38
N ARG A 139 -11.83 3.02 3.47
CA ARG A 139 -11.74 2.15 4.66
C ARG A 139 -12.70 0.96 4.63
N ASP A 140 -13.76 1.02 3.82
CA ASP A 140 -14.72 -0.08 3.71
C ASP A 140 -14.09 -1.32 3.08
N GLY A 141 -14.44 -2.48 3.64
CA GLY A 141 -13.90 -3.77 3.21
C GLY A 141 -12.54 -4.14 3.81
N LEU A 142 -11.93 -3.26 4.63
CA LEU A 142 -10.79 -3.63 5.48
C LEU A 142 -11.27 -4.22 6.81
N ALA A 143 -10.42 -4.99 7.47
CA ALA A 143 -10.69 -5.51 8.81
C ALA A 143 -11.03 -4.39 9.82
N ALA A 144 -11.87 -4.71 10.79
CA ALA A 144 -12.34 -3.75 11.80
C ALA A 144 -11.20 -3.33 12.75
N LEU A 145 -11.28 -2.10 13.29
CA LEU A 145 -10.23 -1.51 14.15
C LEU A 145 -9.95 -2.32 15.44
N ASP A 146 -10.89 -3.14 15.88
CA ASP A 146 -10.76 -3.96 17.08
C ASP A 146 -9.82 -5.16 16.94
N GLN A 147 -9.45 -5.50 15.69
CA GLN A 147 -8.45 -6.52 15.33
C GLN A 147 -7.01 -5.98 15.35
N TYR A 148 -6.84 -4.67 15.50
CA TYR A 148 -5.55 -3.97 15.43
C TYR A 148 -4.99 -3.61 16.82
N ALA A 149 -3.76 -3.09 16.83
CA ALA A 149 -3.10 -2.65 18.06
C ALA A 149 -3.92 -1.55 18.75
N ARG A 150 -4.01 -1.67 20.08
CA ARG A 150 -4.80 -0.78 20.93
C ARG A 150 -3.92 0.20 21.68
N LEU A 151 -4.50 1.34 22.06
CA LEU A 151 -3.85 2.33 22.91
C LEU A 151 -4.03 1.95 24.38
N GLU A 152 -2.93 1.77 25.11
CA GLU A 152 -2.91 1.67 26.57
C GLU A 152 -2.76 3.06 27.18
N HIS A 153 -3.76 3.49 27.95
CA HIS A 153 -3.74 4.80 28.60
C HIS A 153 -4.43 4.75 29.97
N GLY A 154 -3.66 4.97 31.04
CA GLY A 154 -4.21 5.01 32.39
C GLY A 154 -4.79 3.67 32.88
N GLY A 155 -4.29 2.54 32.37
CA GLY A 155 -4.81 1.20 32.67
C GLY A 155 -6.05 0.81 31.85
N GLU A 156 -6.49 1.68 30.93
CA GLU A 156 -7.55 1.37 29.98
C GLU A 156 -6.97 1.07 28.60
N THR A 157 -7.56 0.06 27.95
CA THR A 157 -7.29 -0.27 26.56
C THR A 157 -8.34 0.38 25.65
N ARG A 158 -7.91 1.20 24.69
CA ARG A 158 -8.79 1.92 23.74
C ARG A 158 -8.48 1.56 22.29
N LEU A 159 -9.49 1.61 21.42
CA LEU A 159 -9.27 1.50 19.98
C LEU A 159 -8.36 2.64 19.51
N ALA A 160 -7.49 2.32 18.55
CA ALA A 160 -6.59 3.27 17.93
C ALA A 160 -6.69 3.13 16.41
N ALA A 161 -6.56 4.27 15.72
CA ALA A 161 -6.52 4.32 14.27
C ALA A 161 -5.39 5.27 13.83
N ALA A 162 -5.07 5.24 12.54
CA ALA A 162 -4.05 6.10 11.97
C ALA A 162 -4.50 6.69 10.63
N VAL A 163 -4.14 7.96 10.45
CA VAL A 163 -4.31 8.70 9.20
C VAL A 163 -2.96 9.25 8.77
N GLU A 164 -2.78 9.43 7.47
CA GLU A 164 -1.55 10.00 6.91
C GLU A 164 -1.79 11.46 6.52
N ALA A 165 -1.12 12.37 7.21
CA ALA A 165 -1.25 13.82 6.98
C ALA A 165 -0.16 14.39 6.06
N SER A 166 0.88 13.61 5.77
CA SER A 166 1.96 14.03 4.90
C SER A 166 2.82 12.87 4.42
N HIS A 167 3.38 12.99 3.22
CA HIS A 167 4.43 12.10 2.70
C HIS A 167 5.80 12.79 2.73
N GLY A 168 6.87 12.01 2.85
CA GLY A 168 8.24 12.50 2.87
C GLY A 168 8.61 13.27 4.15
N CYS A 169 9.82 13.83 4.16
CA CYS A 169 10.36 14.56 5.31
C CYS A 169 11.35 15.63 4.84
N ARG A 170 11.36 16.79 5.51
CA ARG A 170 12.31 17.89 5.20
C ARG A 170 13.75 17.62 5.64
N HIS A 171 13.95 16.65 6.53
CA HIS A 171 15.26 16.31 7.05
C HIS A 171 16.08 15.48 6.06
N ARG A 172 17.39 15.46 6.27
CA ARG A 172 18.38 14.70 5.48
C ARG A 172 19.19 13.75 6.36
N CYS A 173 18.50 13.11 7.32
CA CYS A 173 19.11 12.15 8.23
C CYS A 173 19.76 11.00 7.45
N ARG A 174 21.03 10.70 7.73
CA ARG A 174 21.81 9.66 7.00
C ARG A 174 21.40 8.22 7.34
N HIS A 175 20.60 8.01 8.38
CA HIS A 175 20.16 6.69 8.85
C HIS A 175 18.70 6.38 8.49
N CYS A 176 17.97 7.34 7.91
CA CYS A 176 16.55 7.21 7.62
C CYS A 176 16.36 6.80 6.16
N PRO A 177 15.40 5.92 5.84
CA PRO A 177 15.07 5.54 4.46
C PRO A 177 14.31 6.64 3.68
N ILE A 178 13.73 7.62 4.37
CA ILE A 178 12.92 8.68 3.73
C ILE A 178 13.77 9.63 2.88
N PRO A 179 14.89 10.19 3.37
CA PRO A 179 15.67 11.16 2.60
C PRO A 179 16.26 10.64 1.28
N PRO A 180 16.77 9.40 1.16
CA PRO A 180 17.20 8.85 -0.13
C PRO A 180 16.11 8.87 -1.21
N LEU A 181 14.85 8.69 -0.81
CA LEU A 181 13.71 8.69 -1.72
C LEU A 181 13.18 10.10 -1.98
N TYR A 182 12.89 10.85 -0.92
CA TYR A 182 12.20 12.13 -1.03
C TYR A 182 13.12 13.35 -1.14
N ASP A 183 14.42 13.23 -0.89
CA ASP A 183 15.41 14.30 -1.03
C ASP A 183 15.00 15.60 -0.30
N GLY A 184 14.53 15.48 0.95
CA GLY A 184 14.08 16.63 1.76
C GLY A 184 12.71 17.19 1.32
N ARG A 185 12.02 16.54 0.39
CA ARG A 185 10.68 16.94 -0.04
C ARG A 185 9.64 16.40 0.93
N MET A 186 8.63 17.23 1.18
CA MET A 186 7.44 16.86 1.94
C MET A 186 6.20 17.20 1.10
N ARG A 187 5.17 16.37 1.20
CA ARG A 187 3.85 16.61 0.61
C ARG A 187 2.84 16.65 1.74
N ILE A 188 2.02 17.68 1.77
CA ILE A 188 0.98 17.82 2.79
C ILE A 188 -0.32 17.29 2.19
N VAL A 189 -0.94 16.34 2.90
CA VAL A 189 -2.27 15.86 2.55
C VAL A 189 -3.28 16.96 2.89
N PRO A 190 -4.20 17.32 1.98
CA PRO A 190 -5.18 18.36 2.23
C PRO A 190 -6.01 18.11 3.50
N LYS A 191 -6.26 19.15 4.29
CA LYS A 191 -6.99 19.05 5.56
C LYS A 191 -8.33 18.33 5.42
N ASN A 192 -9.08 18.64 4.35
CA ASN A 192 -10.39 18.01 4.09
C ASN A 192 -10.27 16.51 3.82
N VAL A 193 -9.17 16.05 3.21
CA VAL A 193 -8.90 14.62 2.97
C VAL A 193 -8.61 13.93 4.30
N VAL A 194 -7.74 14.52 5.14
CA VAL A 194 -7.41 13.97 6.46
C VAL A 194 -8.64 13.88 7.36
N LEU A 195 -9.46 14.94 7.41
CA LEU A 195 -10.69 14.95 8.22
C LEU A 195 -11.70 13.91 7.73
N ALA A 196 -11.89 13.78 6.41
CA ALA A 196 -12.80 12.76 5.86
C ALA A 196 -12.32 11.32 6.13
N ASP A 197 -11.01 11.08 6.21
CA ASP A 197 -10.48 9.78 6.64
C ASP A 197 -10.71 9.54 8.14
N ILE A 198 -10.54 10.57 8.98
CA ILE A 198 -10.88 10.50 10.41
C ILE A 198 -12.36 10.17 10.59
N ASP A 199 -13.26 10.85 9.86
CA ASP A 199 -14.69 10.64 9.96
C ASP A 199 -15.08 9.18 9.64
N GLN A 200 -14.41 8.52 8.70
CA GLN A 200 -14.61 7.08 8.42
C GLN A 200 -14.16 6.17 9.58
N LEU A 201 -13.13 6.57 10.33
CA LEU A 201 -12.51 5.74 11.37
C LEU A 201 -13.21 5.87 12.73
N VAL A 202 -14.02 6.91 12.92
CA VAL A 202 -14.76 7.18 14.17
C VAL A 202 -16.27 6.94 14.07
N ALA A 203 -16.76 6.60 12.88
CA ALA A 203 -18.17 6.35 12.59
C ALA A 203 -18.73 5.08 13.22
#